data_AF-A0A015XB03-F1
#
_entry.id   AF-A0A015XB03-F1
#
_cell.length_a   1.000
_cell.length_b   1.000
_cell.length_c   1.000
_cell.angle_alpha   90.00
_cell.angle_beta   90.00
_cell.angle_gamma   90.00
#
_symmetry.space_group_name_H-M   'P 1'
#
loop_
_entity.id
_entity.type
_entity.pdbx_description
1 polymer ?
#
loop_
_entity_poly.entity_id
_entity_poly.type
_entity_poly.pdbx_seq_one_letter_code
_entity_poly.pdbx_strand_id
1 'polypeptide(L)'
;MKMIRRVFAVLSAVFCLVSCNNESKRMPIYVEPWYNSEPLTIQVGKFSDVLKSEDVKKLQSTADVIRAEIDNTPIETLYVLAIRFYDLGQKDDAVYWFYTAQFRRNLYARMIENVGGVGEPAFECRQAQLAFNKLSGKWINGYAGGVPDKWLEILAQVINEGRKSGYVGLAYPKLTFKPETEQAAVAEDIAKELSELRQYIIDNREEMAQARKENGIEGKY
;
A
#
# COMPACT_ATOMS: atom_id res chain seq x y z
N MET A 1 -4.24 -11.77 25.81
CA MET A 1 -5.67 -11.67 25.43
C MET A 1 -6.35 -10.31 25.70
N LYS A 2 -5.64 -9.23 26.05
CA LYS A 2 -6.21 -7.86 26.17
C LYS A 2 -5.57 -6.80 25.24
N MET A 3 -4.47 -7.13 24.56
CA MET A 3 -3.78 -6.20 23.64
C MET A 3 -4.28 -6.29 22.19
N ILE A 4 -4.83 -7.43 21.77
CA ILE A 4 -5.28 -7.68 20.40
C ILE A 4 -6.59 -6.93 20.06
N ARG A 5 -7.37 -6.53 21.07
CA ARG A 5 -8.63 -5.77 20.89
C ARG A 5 -8.46 -4.29 20.56
N ARG A 6 -7.24 -3.73 20.62
CA ARG A 6 -7.02 -2.27 20.43
C ARG A 6 -6.58 -1.86 19.03
N VAL A 7 -6.33 -2.81 18.12
CA VAL A 7 -5.92 -2.50 16.74
C VAL A 7 -7.12 -2.29 15.79
N PHE A 8 -8.33 -2.73 16.16
CA PHE A 8 -9.47 -2.81 15.23
C PHE A 8 -10.69 -1.98 15.63
N ALA A 9 -10.47 -0.76 16.12
CA ALA A 9 -11.55 0.19 16.40
C ALA A 9 -11.47 1.45 15.51
N VAL A 10 -11.31 1.31 14.19
CA VAL A 10 -11.72 2.35 13.23
C VAL A 10 -12.13 1.68 11.90
N LEU A 11 -13.27 1.01 11.89
CA LEU A 11 -13.99 0.66 10.66
C LEU A 11 -15.47 1.07 10.82
N SER A 12 -15.69 2.30 11.26
CA SER A 12 -17.00 2.94 11.22
C SER A 12 -16.96 4.00 10.12
N ALA A 13 -17.22 3.57 8.88
CA ALA A 13 -17.46 4.49 7.79
C ALA A 13 -18.92 4.98 7.89
N VAL A 14 -19.07 6.25 8.24
CA VAL A 14 -20.33 6.99 8.05
C VAL A 14 -20.63 7.00 6.56
N PHE A 15 -21.75 6.37 6.16
CA PHE A 15 -22.28 6.44 4.80
C PHE A 15 -22.92 7.80 4.59
N CYS A 16 -22.27 8.67 3.81
CA CYS A 16 -22.98 9.71 3.08
C CYS A 16 -23.24 9.17 1.67
N LEU A 17 -24.52 8.88 1.39
CA LEU A 17 -25.00 8.59 0.05
C LEU A 17 -24.93 9.87 -0.79
N VAL A 18 -23.99 9.93 -1.72
CA VAL A 18 -24.11 10.79 -2.89
C VAL A 18 -23.99 9.88 -4.10
N SER A 19 -25.14 9.57 -4.69
CA SER A 19 -25.22 8.94 -6.00
C SER A 19 -25.42 10.05 -7.02
N CYS A 20 -24.43 10.24 -7.89
CA CYS A 20 -24.59 10.87 -9.20
C CYS A 20 -23.72 10.10 -10.19
N ASN A 21 -24.38 9.51 -11.19
CA ASN A 21 -23.82 8.71 -12.27
C ASN A 21 -22.81 9.50 -13.11
N ASN A 22 -21.53 9.25 -12.82
CA ASN A 22 -20.44 8.97 -13.75
C ASN A 22 -19.37 8.37 -12.85
N GLU A 23 -19.55 7.13 -12.38
CA GLU A 23 -18.60 6.52 -11.45
C GLU A 23 -17.24 6.48 -12.13
N SER A 24 -16.34 7.36 -11.70
CA SER A 24 -14.94 7.30 -12.06
C SER A 24 -14.48 5.87 -11.77
N LYS A 25 -13.94 5.18 -12.79
CA LYS A 25 -13.32 3.86 -12.61
C LYS A 25 -12.12 3.91 -11.65
N ARG A 26 -11.67 5.11 -11.26
CA ARG A 26 -10.51 5.33 -10.40
C ARG A 26 -10.93 5.49 -8.95
N MET A 27 -10.12 4.97 -8.04
CA MET A 27 -10.29 5.23 -6.61
C MET A 27 -10.32 6.75 -6.35
N PRO A 28 -11.38 7.28 -5.70
CA PRO A 28 -11.56 8.71 -5.48
C PRO A 28 -10.71 9.18 -4.29
N ILE A 29 -9.40 9.20 -4.48
CA ILE A 29 -8.41 9.58 -3.48
C ILE A 29 -7.46 10.64 -4.05
N TYR A 30 -6.82 11.39 -3.15
CA TYR A 30 -5.79 12.37 -3.47
C TYR A 30 -4.76 12.40 -2.33
N VAL A 31 -3.48 12.54 -2.71
CA VAL A 31 -2.32 12.70 -1.84
C VAL A 31 -1.38 13.66 -2.55
N GLU A 32 -1.59 14.96 -2.35
CA GLU A 32 -0.85 16.00 -3.07
C GLU A 32 0.56 16.22 -2.50
N PRO A 33 1.54 16.55 -3.35
CA PRO A 33 1.44 16.74 -4.80
C PRO A 33 1.53 15.44 -5.63
N TRP A 34 1.73 14.28 -4.99
CA TRP A 34 2.06 13.02 -5.66
C TRP A 34 0.94 12.42 -6.52
N TYR A 35 -0.31 12.51 -6.07
CA TYR A 35 -1.45 11.87 -6.73
C TYR A 35 -2.75 12.67 -6.55
N ASN A 36 -3.51 12.82 -7.62
CA ASN A 36 -4.92 13.18 -7.58
C ASN A 36 -5.67 12.31 -8.59
N SER A 37 -6.80 11.74 -8.20
CA SER A 37 -7.61 10.88 -9.08
C SER A 37 -8.42 11.69 -10.10
N GLU A 38 -8.78 12.93 -9.77
CA GLU A 38 -9.63 13.78 -10.60
C GLU A 38 -9.29 15.29 -10.46
N PRO A 39 -8.72 15.93 -11.50
CA PRO A 39 -8.17 15.31 -12.71
C PRO A 39 -6.97 14.42 -12.37
N LEU A 40 -6.77 13.35 -13.17
CA LEU A 40 -5.66 12.41 -12.94
C LEU A 40 -4.32 13.14 -13.01
N THR A 41 -3.69 13.30 -11.85
CA THR A 41 -2.38 13.92 -11.68
C THR A 41 -1.48 12.93 -10.97
N ILE A 42 -0.29 12.69 -11.51
CA ILE A 42 0.72 11.81 -10.92
C ILE A 42 2.05 12.54 -10.97
N GLN A 43 2.72 12.66 -9.83
CA GLN A 43 4.02 13.32 -9.66
C GLN A 43 4.93 12.47 -8.75
N VAL A 44 5.49 11.40 -9.31
CA VAL A 44 6.37 10.44 -8.62
C VAL A 44 7.71 10.26 -9.35
N GLY A 45 8.18 11.33 -10.01
CA GLY A 45 9.44 11.33 -10.76
C GLY A 45 9.33 10.64 -12.13
N LYS A 46 10.34 9.86 -12.51
CA LYS A 46 10.48 9.32 -13.88
C LYS A 46 9.34 8.41 -14.35
N PHE A 47 8.55 7.86 -13.42
CA PHE A 47 7.40 7.01 -13.75
C PHE A 47 6.08 7.78 -13.91
N SER A 48 6.07 9.08 -13.65
CA SER A 48 4.84 9.88 -13.58
C SER A 48 3.97 9.77 -14.84
N ASP A 49 4.58 9.84 -16.02
CA ASP A 49 3.82 9.84 -17.28
C ASP A 49 3.38 8.44 -17.70
N VAL A 50 4.19 7.41 -17.44
CA VAL A 50 3.80 6.04 -17.78
C VAL A 50 2.70 5.51 -16.86
N LEU A 51 2.69 5.92 -15.58
CA LEU A 51 1.63 5.54 -14.62
C LEU A 51 0.26 6.16 -14.95
N LYS A 52 0.21 7.20 -15.78
CA LYS A 52 -1.05 7.77 -16.31
C LYS A 52 -1.65 6.92 -17.44
N SER A 53 -0.90 5.96 -17.98
CA SER A 53 -1.36 5.07 -19.04
C SER A 53 -2.60 4.28 -18.61
N GLU A 54 -3.53 4.10 -19.55
CA GLU A 54 -4.66 3.16 -19.39
C GLU A 54 -4.36 1.79 -20.04
N ASP A 55 -3.17 1.63 -20.65
CA ASP A 55 -2.67 0.35 -21.17
C ASP A 55 -2.09 -0.51 -20.04
N VAL A 56 -2.81 -1.59 -19.71
CA VAL A 56 -2.42 -2.57 -18.69
C VAL A 56 -1.08 -3.24 -19.00
N LYS A 57 -0.79 -3.55 -20.27
CA LYS A 57 0.49 -4.20 -20.62
C LYS A 57 1.65 -3.25 -20.38
N LYS A 58 1.48 -1.98 -20.72
CA LYS A 58 2.46 -0.93 -20.42
C LYS A 58 2.67 -0.76 -18.91
N LEU A 59 1.59 -0.83 -18.12
CA LEU A 59 1.67 -0.77 -16.67
C LEU A 59 2.41 -1.99 -16.11
N GLN A 60 2.17 -3.19 -16.63
CA GLN A 60 2.88 -4.41 -16.24
C GLN A 60 4.38 -4.32 -16.54
N SER A 61 4.76 -3.91 -17.75
CA SER A 61 6.17 -3.71 -18.09
C SER A 61 6.84 -2.65 -17.20
N THR A 62 6.09 -1.62 -16.80
CA THR A 62 6.57 -0.60 -15.85
C THR A 62 6.76 -1.20 -14.46
N ALA A 63 5.84 -2.06 -14.02
CA ALA A 63 5.93 -2.77 -12.75
C ALA A 63 7.15 -3.70 -12.70
N ASP A 64 7.50 -4.35 -13.81
CA ASP A 64 8.70 -5.19 -13.90
C ASP A 64 9.99 -4.35 -13.80
N VAL A 65 10.02 -3.17 -14.45
CA VAL A 65 11.11 -2.21 -14.27
C VAL A 65 11.19 -1.79 -12.80
N ILE A 66 10.09 -1.30 -12.21
CA ILE A 66 10.03 -0.88 -10.81
C ILE A 66 10.49 -2.00 -9.86
N ARG A 67 10.12 -3.26 -10.12
CA ARG A 67 10.57 -4.41 -9.34
C ARG A 67 12.09 -4.58 -9.40
N ALA A 68 12.69 -4.43 -10.58
CA ALA A 68 14.13 -4.57 -10.78
C ALA A 68 14.95 -3.43 -10.13
N GLU A 69 14.37 -2.25 -9.95
CA GLU A 69 15.00 -1.09 -9.31
C GLU A 69 14.28 -0.64 -8.02
N ILE A 70 13.62 -1.57 -7.34
CA ILE A 70 12.75 -1.28 -6.20
C ILE A 70 13.48 -0.52 -5.08
N ASP A 71 14.78 -0.77 -4.92
CA ASP A 71 15.62 -0.13 -3.91
C ASP A 71 15.82 1.37 -4.16
N ASN A 72 15.80 1.78 -5.43
CA ASN A 72 15.94 3.17 -5.86
C ASN A 72 14.58 3.83 -6.16
N THR A 73 13.47 3.13 -5.93
CA THR A 73 12.13 3.61 -6.23
C THR A 73 11.46 4.21 -4.98
N PRO A 74 11.02 5.48 -5.01
CA PRO A 74 10.26 6.08 -3.92
C PRO A 74 8.97 5.30 -3.63
N ILE A 75 8.61 5.22 -2.35
CA ILE A 75 7.49 4.39 -1.86
C ILE A 75 6.14 4.94 -2.35
N GLU A 76 6.05 6.26 -2.56
CA GLU A 76 4.90 6.92 -3.16
C GLU A 76 4.63 6.38 -4.58
N THR A 77 5.68 6.06 -5.35
CA THR A 77 5.57 5.43 -6.67
C THR A 77 4.89 4.05 -6.56
N LEU A 78 5.26 3.26 -5.54
CA LEU A 78 4.71 1.92 -5.33
C LEU A 78 3.23 1.97 -4.96
N TYR A 79 2.84 2.95 -4.13
CA TYR A 79 1.43 3.19 -3.83
C TYR A 79 0.64 3.64 -5.06
N VAL A 80 1.18 4.56 -5.87
CA VAL A 80 0.54 4.97 -7.13
C VAL A 80 0.41 3.78 -8.07
N LEU A 81 1.44 2.94 -8.21
CA LEU A 81 1.37 1.74 -9.04
C LEU A 81 0.25 0.80 -8.58
N ALA A 82 0.14 0.54 -7.27
CA ALA A 82 -0.96 -0.24 -6.70
C ALA A 82 -2.33 0.36 -7.02
N ILE A 83 -2.45 1.69 -6.89
CA ILE A 83 -3.68 2.43 -7.20
C ILE A 83 -4.06 2.25 -8.68
N ARG A 84 -3.10 2.42 -9.59
CA ARG A 84 -3.34 2.33 -11.02
C ARG A 84 -3.70 0.91 -11.48
N PHE A 85 -3.09 -0.12 -10.88
CA PHE A 85 -3.52 -1.50 -11.13
C PHE A 85 -4.97 -1.73 -10.70
N TYR A 86 -5.38 -1.19 -9.54
CA TYR A 86 -6.75 -1.32 -9.07
C TYR A 86 -7.73 -0.59 -9.98
N ASP A 87 -7.42 0.65 -10.38
CA ASP A 87 -8.24 1.46 -11.30
C ASP A 87 -8.44 0.78 -12.66
N LEU A 88 -7.48 -0.05 -13.08
CA LEU A 88 -7.52 -0.82 -14.33
C LEU A 88 -8.04 -2.26 -14.15
N GLY A 89 -8.55 -2.60 -12.96
CA GLY A 89 -9.14 -3.90 -12.67
C GLY A 89 -8.14 -5.04 -12.43
N GLN A 90 -6.84 -4.77 -12.40
CA GLN A 90 -5.80 -5.74 -12.02
C GLN A 90 -5.68 -5.81 -10.48
N LYS A 91 -6.74 -6.28 -9.83
CA LYS A 91 -6.88 -6.14 -8.37
C LYS A 91 -5.88 -6.99 -7.57
N ASP A 92 -5.47 -8.16 -8.08
CA ASP A 92 -4.44 -8.97 -7.42
C ASP A 92 -3.06 -8.27 -7.45
N ASP A 93 -2.68 -7.69 -8.59
CA ASP A 93 -1.47 -6.87 -8.71
C ASP A 93 -1.53 -5.65 -7.79
N ALA A 94 -2.70 -5.01 -7.68
CA ALA A 94 -2.91 -3.91 -6.75
C ALA A 94 -2.66 -4.31 -5.29
N VAL A 95 -3.15 -5.47 -4.87
CA VAL A 95 -2.90 -6.01 -3.51
C VAL A 95 -1.41 -6.27 -3.32
N TYR A 96 -0.74 -6.91 -4.28
CA TYR A 96 0.71 -7.14 -4.21
C TYR A 96 1.49 -5.83 -4.05
N TRP A 97 1.28 -4.85 -4.93
CA TRP A 97 2.01 -3.59 -4.87
C TRP A 97 1.67 -2.76 -3.63
N PHE A 98 0.43 -2.82 -3.14
CA PHE A 98 0.03 -2.15 -1.91
C PHE A 98 0.77 -2.71 -0.69
N TYR A 99 0.84 -4.04 -0.55
CA TYR A 99 1.54 -4.68 0.56
C TYR A 99 3.06 -4.55 0.45
N THR A 100 3.62 -4.55 -0.77
CA THR A 100 5.03 -4.21 -1.01
C THR A 100 5.34 -2.77 -0.60
N ALA A 101 4.48 -1.81 -0.96
CA ALA A 101 4.60 -0.42 -0.54
C ALA A 101 4.48 -0.27 0.99
N GLN A 102 3.56 -1.00 1.63
CA GLN A 102 3.39 -0.99 3.08
C GLN A 102 4.62 -1.56 3.81
N PHE A 103 5.21 -2.64 3.29
CA PHE A 103 6.46 -3.18 3.83
C PHE A 103 7.57 -2.13 3.79
N ARG A 104 7.81 -1.52 2.62
CA ARG A 104 8.86 -0.50 2.46
C ARG A 104 8.57 0.78 3.24
N ARG A 105 7.31 1.18 3.39
CA ARG A 105 6.90 2.27 4.30
C ARG A 105 7.29 1.97 5.74
N ASN A 106 7.07 0.74 6.20
CA ASN A 106 7.44 0.35 7.56
C ASN A 106 8.97 0.35 7.75
N LEU A 107 9.73 -0.06 6.72
CA LEU A 107 11.19 0.13 6.72
C LEU A 107 11.54 1.61 6.84
N TYR A 108 11.01 2.47 5.96
CA TYR A 108 11.25 3.91 6.00
C TYR A 108 10.97 4.50 7.38
N ALA A 109 9.80 4.22 7.96
CA ALA A 109 9.36 4.79 9.23
C ALA A 109 10.21 4.34 10.43
N ARG A 110 10.84 3.15 10.36
CA ARG A 110 11.70 2.61 11.43
C ARG A 110 13.17 2.94 11.24
N MET A 111 13.58 3.22 10.00
CA MET A 111 14.96 3.50 9.62
C MET A 111 15.28 5.00 9.55
N ILE A 112 14.32 5.88 9.30
CA ILE A 112 14.57 7.33 9.26
C ILE A 112 15.01 7.86 10.63
N GLU A 113 16.09 8.66 10.70
CA GLU A 113 16.61 9.16 11.99
C GLU A 113 15.93 10.46 12.45
N ASN A 114 15.70 11.38 11.51
CA ASN A 114 15.05 12.65 11.80
C ASN A 114 13.91 12.87 10.81
N VAL A 115 12.68 12.81 11.33
CA VAL A 115 11.48 13.09 10.53
C VAL A 115 11.28 14.60 10.38
N GLY A 116 11.69 15.40 11.37
CA GLY A 116 11.46 16.84 11.37
C GLY A 116 9.98 17.21 11.57
N GLY A 117 9.66 18.47 11.23
CA GLY A 117 8.31 19.03 11.28
C GLY A 117 7.67 19.24 9.89
N VAL A 118 6.49 19.88 9.90
CA VAL A 118 5.76 20.27 8.68
C VAL A 118 6.65 21.07 7.74
N GLY A 119 6.63 20.73 6.45
CA GLY A 119 7.46 21.34 5.41
C GLY A 119 8.83 20.67 5.23
N GLU A 120 9.26 19.82 6.16
CA GLU A 120 10.51 19.08 6.01
C GLU A 120 10.31 17.83 5.14
N PRO A 121 11.23 17.52 4.21
CA PRO A 121 11.06 16.42 3.25
C PRO A 121 10.75 15.06 3.89
N ALA A 122 11.41 14.71 5.00
CA ALA A 122 11.20 13.43 5.67
C ALA A 122 9.80 13.31 6.30
N PHE A 123 9.28 14.41 6.85
CA PHE A 123 7.94 14.53 7.39
C PHE A 123 6.90 14.40 6.27
N GLU A 124 7.05 15.18 5.19
CA GLU A 124 6.12 15.18 4.07
C GLU A 124 6.02 13.81 3.40
N CYS A 125 7.14 13.14 3.13
CA CYS A 125 7.15 11.76 2.64
C CYS A 125 6.42 10.80 3.60
N ARG A 126 6.67 10.91 4.91
CA ARG A 126 6.01 10.04 5.90
C ARG A 126 4.49 10.26 5.91
N GLN A 127 4.03 11.51 5.88
CA GLN A 127 2.60 11.81 5.85
C GLN A 127 1.96 11.35 4.54
N ALA A 128 2.63 11.53 3.40
CA ALA A 128 2.15 11.05 2.11
C ALA A 128 1.97 9.53 2.12
N GLN A 129 2.97 8.78 2.58
CA GLN A 129 2.90 7.31 2.64
C GLN A 129 1.81 6.83 3.62
N LEU A 130 1.60 7.53 4.73
CA LEU A 130 0.48 7.27 5.65
C LEU A 130 -0.88 7.53 4.98
N ALA A 131 -1.01 8.65 4.26
CA ALA A 131 -2.21 9.02 3.54
C ALA A 131 -2.52 8.01 2.44
N PHE A 132 -1.54 7.64 1.62
CA PHE A 132 -1.68 6.59 0.61
C PHE A 132 -2.15 5.28 1.25
N ASN A 133 -1.46 4.79 2.29
CA ASN A 133 -1.81 3.53 2.93
C ASN A 133 -3.26 3.52 3.47
N LYS A 134 -3.69 4.63 4.07
CA LYS A 134 -5.04 4.77 4.63
C LYS A 134 -6.10 4.87 3.53
N LEU A 135 -5.89 5.74 2.55
CA LEU A 135 -6.89 6.08 1.54
C LEU A 135 -7.08 4.95 0.53
N SER A 136 -6.00 4.36 -0.01
CA SER A 136 -6.10 3.24 -0.95
C SER A 136 -6.38 1.92 -0.23
N GLY A 137 -5.92 1.76 1.02
CA GLY A 137 -6.16 0.56 1.83
C GLY A 137 -7.64 0.26 2.05
N LYS A 138 -8.51 1.27 2.12
CA LYS A 138 -9.98 1.05 2.18
C LYS A 138 -10.47 0.16 1.05
N TRP A 139 -10.01 0.42 -0.17
CA TRP A 139 -10.46 -0.26 -1.39
C TRP A 139 -9.71 -1.56 -1.61
N ILE A 140 -8.37 -1.51 -1.53
CA ILE A 140 -7.50 -2.65 -1.81
C ILE A 140 -7.69 -3.76 -0.77
N ASN A 141 -7.76 -3.43 0.53
CA ASN A 141 -8.06 -4.43 1.56
C ASN A 141 -9.53 -4.87 1.50
N GLY A 142 -10.42 -3.99 1.05
CA GLY A 142 -11.81 -4.30 0.76
C GLY A 142 -11.93 -5.44 -0.25
N TYR A 143 -11.15 -5.38 -1.34
CA TYR A 143 -11.04 -6.47 -2.32
C TYR A 143 -10.34 -7.69 -1.73
N ALA A 144 -9.15 -7.53 -1.15
CA ALA A 144 -8.33 -8.64 -0.65
C ALA A 144 -9.09 -9.53 0.35
N GLY A 145 -9.88 -8.92 1.25
CA GLY A 145 -10.73 -9.65 2.20
C GLY A 145 -11.85 -10.47 1.55
N GLY A 146 -12.20 -10.21 0.29
CA GLY A 146 -13.15 -11.00 -0.49
C GLY A 146 -12.50 -12.21 -1.18
N VAL A 147 -11.17 -12.23 -1.29
CA VAL A 147 -10.38 -13.31 -1.93
C VAL A 147 -9.27 -13.80 -0.99
N PRO A 148 -9.61 -14.34 0.19
CA PRO A 148 -8.63 -14.63 1.25
C PRO A 148 -7.51 -15.60 0.83
N ASP A 149 -7.76 -16.58 -0.05
CA ASP A 149 -6.70 -17.46 -0.56
C ASP A 149 -5.64 -16.67 -1.33
N LYS A 150 -6.07 -15.79 -2.25
CA LYS A 150 -5.17 -14.90 -3.00
C LYS A 150 -4.45 -13.92 -2.12
N TRP A 151 -5.13 -13.38 -1.11
CA TRP A 151 -4.49 -12.50 -0.15
C TRP A 151 -3.36 -13.21 0.62
N LEU A 152 -3.59 -14.45 1.05
CA LEU A 152 -2.57 -15.25 1.76
C LEU A 152 -1.37 -15.60 0.87
N GLU A 153 -1.59 -15.92 -0.40
CA GLU A 153 -0.54 -16.15 -1.42
C GLU A 153 0.31 -14.89 -1.59
N ILE A 154 -0.34 -13.74 -1.82
CA ILE A 154 0.35 -12.45 -2.03
C ILE A 154 1.14 -12.04 -0.79
N LEU A 155 0.56 -12.15 0.41
CA LEU A 155 1.28 -11.84 1.64
C LEU A 155 2.52 -12.72 1.83
N ALA A 156 2.45 -14.01 1.47
CA ALA A 156 3.61 -14.89 1.52
C ALA A 156 4.74 -14.41 0.60
N GLN A 157 4.39 -13.98 -0.62
CA GLN A 157 5.34 -13.42 -1.57
C GLN A 157 5.96 -12.13 -1.07
N VAL A 158 5.14 -11.17 -0.61
CA VAL A 158 5.62 -9.87 -0.08
C VAL A 158 6.55 -10.07 1.11
N ILE A 159 6.23 -11.00 2.01
CA ILE A 159 7.08 -11.34 3.17
C ILE A 159 8.45 -11.85 2.71
N ASN A 160 8.48 -12.75 1.72
CA ASN A 160 9.73 -13.33 1.21
C ASN A 160 10.58 -12.31 0.45
N GLU A 161 9.96 -11.46 -0.36
CA GLU A 161 10.65 -10.43 -1.14
C GLU A 161 11.08 -9.24 -0.27
N GLY A 162 10.25 -8.80 0.67
CA GLY A 162 10.53 -7.68 1.57
C GLY A 162 11.77 -7.91 2.44
N ARG A 163 11.96 -9.13 2.96
CA ARG A 163 13.18 -9.54 3.68
C ARG A 163 14.47 -9.39 2.86
N LYS A 164 14.36 -9.50 1.54
CA LYS A 164 15.49 -9.46 0.59
C LYS A 164 15.65 -8.09 -0.07
N SER A 165 14.78 -7.13 0.25
CA SER A 165 14.86 -5.79 -0.33
C SER A 165 16.10 -5.06 0.18
N GLY A 166 16.76 -4.33 -0.72
CA GLY A 166 17.93 -3.53 -0.39
C GLY A 166 17.59 -2.29 0.44
N TYR A 167 18.63 -1.52 0.77
CA TYR A 167 18.53 -0.42 1.71
C TYR A 167 17.49 0.64 1.30
N VAL A 168 16.54 0.91 2.19
CA VAL A 168 15.40 1.81 1.94
C VAL A 168 15.84 3.26 1.73
N GLY A 169 16.99 3.64 2.30
CA GLY A 169 17.54 5.00 2.15
C GLY A 169 17.98 5.33 0.73
N LEU A 170 18.25 4.33 -0.13
CA LEU A 170 18.64 4.54 -1.52
C LEU A 170 17.57 5.29 -2.34
N ALA A 171 16.30 5.08 -2.03
CA ALA A 171 15.19 5.79 -2.67
C ALA A 171 15.10 7.28 -2.27
N TYR A 172 15.79 7.70 -1.21
CA TYR A 172 15.71 9.06 -0.64
C TYR A 172 17.11 9.60 -0.27
N PRO A 173 17.99 9.84 -1.25
CA PRO A 173 19.41 10.13 -1.02
C PRO A 173 19.69 11.46 -0.28
N LYS A 174 18.68 12.29 -0.09
CA LYS A 174 18.77 13.57 0.64
C LYS A 174 18.34 13.47 2.10
N LEU A 175 17.87 12.31 2.55
CA LEU A 175 17.40 12.09 3.91
C LEU A 175 18.39 11.21 4.68
N THR A 176 18.40 11.35 6.00
CA THR A 176 19.28 10.57 6.87
C THR A 176 18.53 9.39 7.49
N PHE A 177 19.08 8.20 7.28
CA PHE A 177 18.58 6.95 7.83
C PHE A 177 19.66 6.30 8.69
N LYS A 178 19.22 5.43 9.58
CA LYS A 178 20.08 4.54 10.36
C LYS A 178 20.97 3.71 9.44
N PRO A 179 22.15 3.25 9.92
CA PRO A 179 23.05 2.39 9.16
C PRO A 179 22.33 1.22 8.46
N GLU A 180 22.71 0.95 7.21
CA GLU A 180 22.13 -0.15 6.41
C GLU A 180 22.16 -1.51 7.12
N THR A 181 23.20 -1.75 7.92
CA THR A 181 23.38 -2.95 8.73
C THR A 181 22.23 -3.22 9.71
N GLU A 182 21.48 -2.19 10.12
CA GLU A 182 20.32 -2.34 11.02
C GLU A 182 19.05 -2.78 10.28
N GLN A 183 18.98 -2.60 8.95
CA GLN A 183 17.74 -2.82 8.19
C GLN A 183 17.27 -4.27 8.23
N ALA A 184 18.20 -5.23 8.23
CA ALA A 184 17.84 -6.65 8.19
C ALA A 184 16.98 -7.07 9.39
N ALA A 185 17.31 -6.58 10.59
CA ALA A 185 16.52 -6.83 11.80
C ALA A 185 15.14 -6.19 11.70
N VAL A 186 15.07 -4.94 11.22
CA VAL A 186 13.81 -4.22 11.02
C VAL A 186 12.93 -4.91 9.98
N ALA A 187 13.50 -5.43 8.91
CA ALA A 187 12.80 -6.19 7.87
C ALA A 187 12.22 -7.49 8.44
N GLU A 188 12.96 -8.20 9.30
CA GLU A 188 12.48 -9.42 9.95
C GLU A 188 11.29 -9.14 10.88
N ASP A 189 11.34 -8.05 11.66
CA ASP A 189 10.22 -7.65 12.52
C ASP A 189 8.95 -7.36 11.70
N ILE A 190 9.08 -6.63 10.58
CA ILE A 190 7.94 -6.36 9.68
C ILE A 190 7.40 -7.65 9.07
N ALA A 191 8.30 -8.55 8.65
CA ALA A 191 7.93 -9.83 8.07
C ALA A 191 7.18 -10.72 9.08
N LYS A 192 7.54 -10.65 10.37
CA LYS A 192 6.82 -11.31 11.45
C LYS A 192 5.42 -10.72 11.64
N GLU A 193 5.28 -9.40 11.68
CA GLU A 193 3.97 -8.73 11.80
C GLU A 193 3.02 -9.11 10.64
N LEU A 194 3.54 -9.17 9.40
CA LEU A 194 2.77 -9.65 8.26
C LEU A 194 2.45 -11.15 8.35
N SER A 195 3.32 -11.96 8.94
CA SER A 195 3.06 -13.38 9.20
C SER A 195 1.94 -13.55 10.24
N GLU A 196 1.89 -12.69 11.26
CA GLU A 196 0.81 -12.65 12.24
C GLU A 196 -0.52 -12.24 11.58
N LEU A 197 -0.51 -11.28 10.64
CA LEU A 197 -1.69 -10.97 9.82
C LEU A 197 -2.14 -12.18 8.99
N ARG A 198 -1.22 -12.90 8.36
CA ARG A 198 -1.56 -14.13 7.60
C ARG A 198 -2.21 -15.17 8.52
N GLN A 199 -1.65 -15.41 9.69
CA GLN A 199 -2.21 -16.35 10.65
C GLN A 199 -3.60 -15.92 11.10
N TYR A 200 -3.81 -14.63 11.38
CA TYR A 200 -5.11 -14.08 11.70
C TYR A 200 -6.15 -14.34 10.60
N ILE A 201 -5.80 -14.13 9.31
CA ILE A 201 -6.70 -14.38 8.19
C ILE A 201 -7.06 -15.88 8.09
N ILE A 202 -6.11 -16.77 8.35
CA ILE A 202 -6.34 -18.22 8.38
C ILE A 202 -7.32 -18.58 9.49
N ASP A 203 -7.06 -18.11 10.70
CA ASP A 203 -7.81 -18.47 11.91
C ASP A 203 -9.23 -17.89 11.91
N ASN A 204 -9.46 -16.76 11.23
CA ASN A 204 -10.70 -15.99 11.30
C ASN A 204 -11.45 -15.91 9.95
N ARG A 205 -11.14 -16.81 9.00
CA ARG A 205 -11.71 -16.80 7.63
C ARG A 205 -13.24 -16.74 7.63
N GLU A 206 -13.89 -17.58 8.43
CA GLU A 206 -15.36 -17.65 8.48
C GLU A 206 -15.97 -16.38 9.08
N GLU A 207 -15.40 -15.89 10.18
CA GLU A 207 -15.83 -14.63 10.81
C GLU A 207 -15.69 -13.45 9.85
N MET A 208 -14.56 -13.36 9.13
CA MET A 208 -14.35 -12.34 8.11
C MET A 208 -15.39 -12.42 7.00
N ALA A 209 -15.72 -13.62 6.49
CA ALA A 209 -16.74 -13.80 5.47
C ALA A 209 -18.13 -13.37 5.97
N GLN A 210 -18.47 -13.73 7.21
CA GLN A 210 -19.74 -13.35 7.82
C GLN A 210 -19.84 -11.84 8.04
N ALA A 211 -18.80 -11.22 8.61
CA ALA A 211 -18.75 -9.77 8.82
C ALA A 211 -18.89 -8.99 7.51
N ARG A 212 -18.34 -9.52 6.40
CA ARG A 212 -18.50 -8.90 5.08
C ARG A 212 -19.95 -8.94 4.57
N LYS A 213 -20.66 -10.04 4.82
CA LYS A 213 -22.09 -10.18 4.49
C LYS A 213 -22.95 -9.23 5.32
N GLU A 214 -22.73 -9.20 6.63
CA GLU A 214 -23.49 -8.36 7.57
C GLU A 214 -23.32 -6.86 7.29
N ASN A 215 -22.09 -6.45 6.96
CA ASN A 215 -21.81 -5.06 6.58
C ASN A 215 -22.18 -4.75 5.12
N GLY A 216 -22.70 -5.73 4.38
CA GLY A 216 -23.11 -5.61 2.99
C GLY A 216 -21.97 -5.19 2.07
N ILE A 217 -20.73 -5.60 2.33
CA ILE A 217 -19.54 -5.26 1.52
C ILE A 217 -19.06 -6.41 0.63
N GLU A 218 -19.77 -7.54 0.65
CA GLU A 218 -19.54 -8.64 -0.28
C GLU A 218 -19.71 -8.16 -1.73
N GLY A 219 -18.69 -8.39 -2.57
CA GLY A 219 -18.68 -8.00 -3.99
C GLY A 219 -18.58 -6.49 -4.28
N LYS A 220 -18.44 -5.61 -3.29
CA LYS A 220 -18.44 -4.14 -3.50
C LYS A 220 -17.09 -3.54 -3.94
N TYR A 221 -16.00 -4.27 -3.75
CA TYR A 221 -14.63 -3.77 -3.95
C TYR A 221 -13.90 -4.48 -5.08
#